data_AF-E6VP62-F1
#
_entry.id   AF-E6VP62-F1
#
_cell.length_a   1.000
_cell.length_b   1.000
_cell.length_c   1.000
_cell.angle_alpha   90.00
_cell.angle_beta   90.00
_cell.angle_gamma   90.00
#
_symmetry.space_group_name_H-M   'P 1'
#
loop_
_entity.id
_entity.type
_entity.pdbx_description
1 polymer ?
#
loop_
_entity_poly.entity_id
_entity_poly.type
_entity_poly.pdbx_seq_one_letter_code
_entity_poly.pdbx_strand_id
1 'polypeptide(L)'
;MYRIDFNKLRFLIVDDNPHMRRILRTLLHSFGTREVYEAEDGATALEMYSHYSPDILITDWEMPIFDGLELAQMIRQPEAKGNPYAPIIMLTAHSEKRRVTLARDAGVTEFLAKPISSKGLYQRILNVVASPRPFIRTRNYFGPDRRRNTTAGYIGPERRHGGEADIIQQPSLLDKARVNT
;
A
#
# COMPACT_ATOMS: atom_id res chain seq x y z
N MET A 1 17.42 -5.04 16.21
CA MET A 1 16.11 -5.41 15.64
C MET A 1 15.10 -4.40 16.18
N TYR A 2 14.48 -3.57 15.33
CA TYR A 2 13.52 -2.57 15.80
C TYR A 2 12.24 -3.28 16.27
N ARG A 3 11.73 -2.91 17.45
CA ARG A 3 10.41 -3.34 17.91
C ARG A 3 9.39 -2.33 17.39
N ILE A 4 8.49 -2.78 16.52
CA ILE A 4 7.44 -1.94 15.92
C ILE A 4 6.18 -2.07 16.77
N ASP A 5 5.65 -0.95 17.21
CA ASP A 5 4.38 -0.84 17.89
C ASP A 5 3.26 -0.56 16.87
N PHE A 6 2.58 -1.62 16.44
CA PHE A 6 1.46 -1.52 15.50
C PHE A 6 0.24 -0.80 16.08
N ASN A 7 0.17 -0.58 17.40
CA ASN A 7 -0.92 0.17 18.02
C ASN A 7 -0.98 1.63 17.55
N LYS A 8 0.16 2.20 17.15
CA LYS A 8 0.27 3.59 16.65
C LYS A 8 -0.11 3.75 15.18
N LEU A 9 -0.43 2.66 14.49
CA LEU A 9 -0.74 2.66 13.07
C LEU A 9 -2.24 2.47 12.83
N ARG A 10 -2.78 3.28 11.92
CA ARG A 10 -4.15 3.23 11.44
C ARG A 10 -4.21 2.47 10.14
N PHE A 11 -5.13 1.50 10.06
CA PHE A 11 -5.34 0.69 8.88
C PHE A 11 -6.74 0.94 8.31
N LEU A 12 -6.84 1.01 6.99
CA LEU A 12 -8.10 0.87 6.27
C LEU A 12 -8.07 -0.45 5.50
N ILE A 13 -9.07 -1.29 5.72
CA ILE A 13 -9.31 -2.54 4.98
C ILE A 13 -10.44 -2.30 4.00
N VAL A 14 -10.26 -2.69 2.74
CA VAL A 14 -11.27 -2.59 1.69
C VAL A 14 -11.39 -3.94 0.99
N ASP A 15 -12.55 -4.58 1.09
CA ASP A 15 -12.84 -5.85 0.43
C ASP A 15 -14.37 -6.00 0.46
N ASP A 16 -15.01 -6.41 -0.64
CA ASP A 16 -16.46 -6.56 -0.72
C ASP A 16 -16.98 -7.73 0.12
N ASN A 17 -16.11 -8.71 0.42
CA ASN A 17 -16.45 -9.86 1.23
C ASN A 17 -16.29 -9.58 2.75
N PRO A 18 -17.39 -9.55 3.54
CA PRO A 18 -17.32 -9.26 4.96
C PRO A 18 -16.53 -10.31 5.76
N HIS A 19 -16.45 -11.56 5.30
CA HIS A 19 -15.61 -12.58 5.94
C HIS A 19 -14.11 -12.26 5.78
N MET A 20 -13.70 -11.78 4.61
CA MET A 20 -12.31 -11.39 4.38
C MET A 20 -11.94 -10.18 5.24
N ARG A 21 -12.81 -9.16 5.31
CA ARG A 21 -12.60 -7.99 6.19
C ARG A 21 -12.44 -8.42 7.66
N ARG A 22 -13.31 -9.32 8.14
CA ARG A 22 -13.20 -9.89 9.49
C ARG A 22 -11.88 -10.63 9.72
N ILE A 23 -11.45 -11.48 8.79
CA ILE A 23 -10.16 -12.20 8.88
C ILE A 23 -9.00 -11.22 9.00
N LEU A 24 -8.94 -10.23 8.10
CA LEU A 24 -7.90 -9.21 8.09
C LEU A 24 -7.87 -8.41 9.40
N ARG A 25 -9.04 -7.95 9.88
CA ARG A 25 -9.14 -7.24 11.16
C ARG A 25 -8.66 -8.11 12.33
N THR A 26 -9.07 -9.38 12.40
CA THR A 26 -8.60 -10.29 13.45
C THR A 26 -7.07 -10.46 13.41
N LEU A 27 -6.48 -10.59 12.22
CA LEU A 27 -5.03 -10.66 12.07
C LEU A 27 -4.35 -9.36 12.52
N LEU A 28 -4.82 -8.19 12.08
CA LEU A 28 -4.26 -6.89 12.47
C LEU A 28 -4.33 -6.66 13.98
N HIS A 29 -5.44 -7.02 14.64
CA HIS A 29 -5.57 -6.96 16.09
C HIS A 29 -4.61 -7.92 16.78
N SER A 30 -4.40 -9.13 16.24
CA SER A 30 -3.40 -10.07 16.78
C SER A 30 -1.97 -9.54 16.71
N PHE A 31 -1.69 -8.60 15.79
CA PHE A 31 -0.40 -7.90 15.71
C PHE A 31 -0.29 -6.72 16.68
N GLY A 32 -1.37 -6.37 17.39
CA GLY A 32 -1.41 -5.27 18.36
C GLY A 32 -2.06 -3.98 17.85
N THR A 33 -2.53 -3.97 16.60
CA THR A 33 -3.22 -2.81 16.00
C THR A 33 -4.57 -2.55 16.69
N ARG A 34 -4.90 -1.28 16.97
CA ARG A 34 -6.20 -0.91 17.54
C ARG A 34 -7.09 -0.13 16.58
N GLU A 35 -6.51 0.74 15.76
CA GLU A 35 -7.27 1.55 14.80
C GLU A 35 -7.36 0.83 13.44
N VAL A 36 -8.42 0.04 13.27
CA VAL A 36 -8.74 -0.68 12.02
C VAL A 36 -10.12 -0.23 11.54
N TYR A 37 -10.17 0.37 10.37
CA TYR A 37 -11.38 0.77 9.67
C TYR A 37 -11.66 -0.18 8.51
N GLU A 38 -12.93 -0.35 8.16
CA GLU A 38 -13.38 -1.29 7.13
C GLU A 38 -14.32 -0.58 6.16
N ALA A 39 -14.09 -0.75 4.84
CA ALA A 39 -14.98 -0.34 3.77
C ALA A 39 -15.32 -1.55 2.89
N GLU A 40 -16.51 -1.56 2.30
CA GLU A 40 -16.99 -2.66 1.46
C GLU A 40 -16.81 -2.44 -0.04
N ASP A 41 -16.45 -1.23 -0.44
CA ASP A 41 -16.25 -0.85 -1.84
C ASP A 41 -15.26 0.31 -1.96
N GLY A 42 -14.79 0.57 -3.18
CA GLY A 42 -13.82 1.62 -3.45
C GLY A 42 -14.33 3.05 -3.16
N ALA A 43 -15.62 3.32 -3.30
CA ALA A 43 -16.18 4.67 -3.15
C ALA A 43 -16.24 5.04 -1.67
N THR A 44 -16.82 4.16 -0.86
CA THR A 44 -16.80 4.24 0.60
C THR A 44 -15.36 4.31 1.11
N ALA A 45 -14.46 3.50 0.53
CA ALA A 45 -13.05 3.54 0.90
C ALA A 45 -12.39 4.90 0.63
N LEU A 46 -12.67 5.55 -0.49
CA LEU A 46 -12.06 6.85 -0.84
C LEU A 46 -12.52 7.96 0.12
N GLU A 47 -13.79 7.96 0.52
CA GLU A 47 -14.33 8.86 1.54
C GLU A 47 -13.66 8.62 2.90
N MET A 48 -13.60 7.35 3.34
CA MET A 48 -12.97 6.95 4.59
C MET A 48 -11.47 7.23 4.60
N TYR A 49 -10.78 7.06 3.47
CA TYR A 49 -9.36 7.35 3.33
C TYR A 49 -9.06 8.82 3.61
N SER A 50 -9.90 9.70 3.08
CA SER A 50 -9.81 11.15 3.32
C SER A 50 -10.11 11.51 4.78
N HIS A 51 -11.12 10.86 5.37
CA HIS A 51 -11.59 11.15 6.72
C HIS A 51 -10.62 10.64 7.81
N TYR A 52 -10.25 9.36 7.75
CA TYR A 52 -9.42 8.72 8.78
C TYR A 52 -7.92 8.89 8.56
N SER A 53 -7.49 9.26 7.34
CA SER A 53 -6.07 9.38 6.97
C SER A 53 -5.25 8.17 7.44
N PRO A 54 -5.56 6.96 6.92
CA PRO A 54 -4.90 5.73 7.36
C PRO A 54 -3.40 5.78 7.03
N ASP A 55 -2.59 5.11 7.86
CA ASP A 55 -1.16 4.95 7.60
C ASP A 55 -0.90 3.87 6.56
N ILE A 56 -1.75 2.83 6.52
CA ILE A 56 -1.64 1.71 5.57
C ILE A 56 -3.05 1.37 5.06
N LEU A 57 -3.18 1.26 3.74
CA LEU A 57 -4.35 0.73 3.06
C LEU A 57 -4.11 -0.72 2.68
N ILE A 58 -5.05 -1.60 3.02
CA ILE A 58 -5.12 -2.98 2.53
C ILE A 58 -6.40 -3.09 1.69
N THR A 59 -6.27 -3.35 0.40
CA THR A 59 -7.43 -3.41 -0.50
C THR A 59 -7.44 -4.71 -1.28
N ASP A 60 -8.62 -5.28 -1.50
CA ASP A 60 -8.78 -6.28 -2.55
C ASP A 60 -8.58 -5.66 -3.92
N TRP A 61 -8.07 -6.46 -4.85
CA TRP A 61 -8.01 -6.07 -6.24
C TRP A 61 -9.41 -6.07 -6.83
N GLU A 62 -10.12 -7.19 -6.73
CA GLU A 62 -11.34 -7.47 -7.47
C GLU A 62 -12.56 -7.11 -6.62
N MET A 63 -13.12 -5.92 -6.86
CA MET A 63 -14.38 -5.48 -6.25
C MET A 63 -15.35 -5.02 -7.34
N PRO A 64 -16.66 -5.13 -7.14
CA PRO A 64 -17.64 -4.64 -8.10
C PRO A 64 -17.57 -3.12 -8.28
N ILE A 65 -17.81 -2.66 -9.51
CA ILE A 65 -18.02 -1.24 -9.91
C ILE A 65 -16.77 -0.37 -9.79
N PHE A 66 -16.09 -0.38 -8.64
CA PHE A 66 -14.91 0.42 -8.36
C PHE A 66 -13.85 -0.47 -7.69
N ASP A 67 -12.86 -0.87 -8.48
CA ASP A 67 -11.90 -1.89 -8.08
C ASP A 67 -10.71 -1.31 -7.28
N GLY A 68 -9.89 -2.18 -6.69
CA GLY A 68 -8.74 -1.75 -5.89
C GLY A 68 -7.64 -1.04 -6.69
N LEU A 69 -7.57 -1.29 -8.00
CA LEU A 69 -6.59 -0.67 -8.89
C LEU A 69 -6.98 0.79 -9.16
N GLU A 70 -8.25 1.02 -9.48
CA GLU A 70 -8.82 2.34 -9.66
C GLU A 70 -8.74 3.15 -8.35
N LEU A 71 -9.02 2.52 -7.20
CA LEU A 71 -8.88 3.15 -5.88
C LEU A 71 -7.44 3.62 -5.64
N ALA A 72 -6.45 2.76 -5.95
CA ALA A 72 -5.04 3.12 -5.83
C ALA A 72 -4.68 4.30 -6.74
N GLN A 73 -5.17 4.32 -7.99
CA GLN A 73 -4.95 5.43 -8.90
C GLN A 73 -5.54 6.73 -8.36
N MET A 74 -6.78 6.70 -7.84
CA MET A 74 -7.44 7.86 -7.26
C MET A 74 -6.67 8.43 -6.07
N ILE A 75 -6.18 7.59 -5.17
CA ILE A 75 -5.36 8.02 -4.02
C ILE A 75 -4.04 8.68 -4.44
N ARG A 76 -3.49 8.29 -5.60
CA ARG A 76 -2.23 8.82 -6.12
C ARG A 76 -2.40 10.07 -6.99
N GLN A 77 -3.63 10.52 -7.26
CA GLN A 77 -3.85 11.77 -7.99
C GLN A 77 -3.38 12.99 -7.19
N PRO A 78 -2.82 14.03 -7.83
CA PRO A 78 -2.39 15.24 -7.15
C PRO A 78 -3.50 15.94 -6.36
N GLU A 79 -4.74 15.85 -6.83
CA GLU A 79 -5.93 16.48 -6.26
C GLU A 79 -6.62 15.61 -5.20
N ALA A 80 -6.10 14.40 -4.96
CA ALA A 80 -6.67 13.47 -4.00
C ALA A 80 -6.61 14.01 -2.58
N LYS A 81 -7.68 13.81 -1.81
CA LYS A 81 -7.73 14.16 -0.40
C LYS A 81 -7.08 13.05 0.44
N GLY A 82 -6.38 13.43 1.50
CA GLY A 82 -5.67 12.52 2.40
C GLY A 82 -4.18 12.40 2.09
N ASN A 83 -3.52 11.38 2.62
CA ASN A 83 -2.09 11.17 2.47
C ASN A 83 -1.78 10.35 1.20
N PRO A 84 -1.27 10.93 0.11
CA PRO A 84 -1.02 10.18 -1.13
C PRO A 84 0.22 9.29 -1.03
N TYR A 85 0.98 9.33 0.08
CA TYR A 85 2.16 8.50 0.33
C TYR A 85 1.86 7.23 1.14
N ALA A 86 0.64 7.06 1.66
CA ALA A 86 0.34 5.88 2.47
C ALA A 86 0.58 4.59 1.65
N PRO A 87 1.29 3.59 2.19
CA PRO A 87 1.46 2.31 1.54
C PRO A 87 0.13 1.63 1.23
N ILE A 88 0.02 1.10 0.01
CA ILE A 88 -1.12 0.30 -0.43
C ILE A 88 -0.65 -1.15 -0.58
N ILE A 89 -1.24 -2.04 0.20
CA ILE A 89 -1.04 -3.49 0.10
C ILE A 89 -2.25 -4.07 -0.62
N MET A 90 -2.05 -4.55 -1.84
CA MET A 90 -3.13 -5.12 -2.66
C MET A 90 -3.22 -6.63 -2.46
N LEU A 91 -4.42 -7.10 -2.16
CA LEU A 91 -4.75 -8.51 -2.10
C LEU A 91 -5.18 -8.98 -3.49
N THR A 92 -4.76 -10.17 -3.91
CA THR A 92 -5.11 -10.65 -5.25
C THR A 92 -5.21 -12.17 -5.29
N ALA A 93 -6.17 -12.70 -6.04
CA ALA A 93 -6.27 -14.14 -6.33
C ALA A 93 -5.26 -14.59 -7.41
N HIS A 94 -4.63 -13.65 -8.13
CA HIS A 94 -3.82 -13.95 -9.30
C HIS A 94 -2.36 -13.53 -9.12
N SER A 95 -1.43 -14.41 -9.47
CA SER A 95 0.02 -14.18 -9.36
C SER A 95 0.69 -13.81 -10.70
N GLU A 96 -0.10 -13.55 -11.74
CA GLU A 96 0.39 -13.28 -13.09
C GLU A 96 1.22 -11.99 -13.15
N LYS A 97 2.37 -12.05 -13.85
CA LYS A 97 3.30 -10.90 -14.02
C LYS A 97 2.63 -9.65 -14.60
N ARG A 98 1.64 -9.81 -15.49
CA ARG A 98 0.92 -8.68 -16.10
C ARG A 98 0.16 -7.87 -15.06
N ARG A 99 -0.53 -8.54 -14.13
CA ARG A 99 -1.27 -7.89 -13.04
C ARG A 99 -0.32 -7.17 -12.06
N VAL A 100 0.82 -7.80 -11.73
CA VAL A 100 1.86 -7.13 -10.93
C VAL A 100 2.34 -5.82 -11.57
N THR A 101 2.49 -5.81 -12.89
CA THR A 101 2.91 -4.61 -13.63
C THR A 101 1.84 -3.51 -13.57
N LEU A 102 0.58 -3.85 -13.84
CA LEU A 102 -0.54 -2.90 -13.80
C LEU A 102 -0.68 -2.23 -12.44
N ALA A 103 -0.66 -3.01 -11.36
CA ALA A 103 -0.84 -2.45 -10.04
C ALA A 103 0.39 -1.69 -9.52
N ARG A 104 1.59 -2.09 -9.92
CA ARG A 104 2.79 -1.25 -9.70
C ARG A 104 2.65 0.11 -10.38
N ASP A 105 2.10 0.11 -11.59
CA ASP A 105 1.90 1.32 -12.39
C ASP A 105 0.76 2.19 -11.85
N ALA A 106 -0.21 1.60 -11.14
CA ALA A 106 -1.22 2.31 -10.35
C ALA A 106 -0.72 2.84 -9.00
N GLY A 107 0.55 2.59 -8.63
CA GLY A 107 1.14 3.12 -7.39
C GLY A 107 0.92 2.24 -6.16
N VAL A 108 0.63 0.95 -6.35
CA VAL A 108 0.58 -0.06 -5.28
C VAL A 108 1.98 -0.31 -4.70
N THR A 109 2.03 -0.43 -3.38
CA THR A 109 3.29 -0.59 -2.63
C THR A 109 3.67 -2.04 -2.44
N GLU A 110 2.72 -2.93 -2.15
CA GLU A 110 3.01 -4.35 -1.95
C GLU A 110 1.83 -5.21 -2.41
N PHE A 111 2.10 -6.50 -2.68
CA PHE A 111 1.09 -7.47 -3.05
C PHE A 111 1.09 -8.65 -2.10
N LEU A 112 -0.10 -9.17 -1.84
CA LEU A 112 -0.29 -10.40 -1.10
C LEU A 112 -1.30 -11.28 -1.84
N ALA A 113 -0.83 -12.45 -2.29
CA ALA A 113 -1.70 -13.42 -2.94
C ALA A 113 -2.64 -14.06 -1.92
N LYS A 114 -3.91 -14.22 -2.29
CA LYS A 114 -4.89 -15.05 -1.58
C LYS A 114 -4.51 -16.54 -1.81
N PRO A 115 -4.61 -17.43 -0.81
CA PRO A 115 -5.15 -17.21 0.54
C PRO A 115 -4.19 -16.46 1.48
N ILE A 116 -4.77 -15.61 2.35
CA ILE A 116 -4.02 -14.72 3.24
C ILE A 116 -3.56 -15.49 4.49
N SER A 117 -2.24 -15.57 4.69
CA SER A 117 -1.65 -16.10 5.93
C SER A 117 -1.23 -14.97 6.87
N SER A 118 -1.30 -15.22 8.18
CA SER A 118 -0.83 -14.28 9.21
C SER A 118 0.62 -13.83 8.97
N LYS A 119 1.52 -14.79 8.72
CA LYS A 119 2.93 -14.51 8.40
C LYS A 119 3.09 -13.68 7.13
N GLY A 120 2.33 -13.98 6.08
CA GLY A 120 2.38 -13.25 4.81
C GLY A 120 1.97 -11.79 4.98
N LEU A 121 0.84 -11.55 5.66
CA LEU A 121 0.36 -10.21 5.94
C LEU A 121 1.35 -9.42 6.81
N TYR A 122 1.81 -10.04 7.91
CA TYR A 122 2.79 -9.42 8.81
C TYR A 122 4.05 -8.99 8.07
N GLN A 123 4.58 -9.85 7.19
CA GLN A 123 5.80 -9.52 6.43
C GLN A 123 5.59 -8.34 5.48
N ARG A 124 4.42 -8.21 4.84
CA ARG A 124 4.14 -7.07 3.94
C ARG A 124 4.02 -5.76 4.71
N ILE A 125 3.35 -5.77 5.85
CA ILE A 125 3.27 -4.61 6.74
C ILE A 125 4.67 -4.23 7.23
N LEU A 126 5.46 -5.20 7.68
CA LEU A 126 6.83 -4.97 8.13
C LEU A 126 7.68 -4.33 7.04
N ASN A 127 7.58 -4.81 5.80
CA ASN A 127 8.35 -4.27 4.67
C ASN A 127 8.02 -2.79 4.42
N VAL A 128 6.73 -2.42 4.40
CA VAL A 128 6.34 -1.04 4.13
C VAL A 128 6.63 -0.08 5.28
N VAL A 129 6.71 -0.58 6.51
CA VAL A 129 7.07 0.22 7.69
C VAL A 129 8.59 0.36 7.83
N ALA A 130 9.33 -0.75 7.81
CA ALA A 130 10.76 -0.77 8.13
C ALA A 130 11.69 -0.51 6.93
N SER A 131 11.20 -0.69 5.71
CA SER A 131 11.99 -0.51 4.48
C SER A 131 11.14 0.14 3.39
N PRO A 132 10.60 1.36 3.64
CA PRO A 132 9.78 2.04 2.66
C PRO A 132 10.59 2.34 1.39
N ARG A 133 9.98 2.09 0.24
CA ARG A 133 10.53 2.53 -1.04
C ARG A 133 10.32 4.04 -1.19
N PRO A 134 11.28 4.79 -1.75
CA PRO A 134 11.06 6.20 -2.06
C PRO A 134 9.93 6.34 -3.07
N PHE A 135 9.24 7.48 -3.05
CA PHE A 135 8.23 7.80 -4.06
C PHE A 135 8.89 8.51 -5.23
N ILE A 136 8.40 8.23 -6.43
CA ILE A 136 8.85 8.84 -7.67
C ILE A 136 7.70 9.67 -8.22
N ARG A 137 7.97 10.94 -8.50
CA ARG A 137 7.05 11.82 -9.23
C ARG A 137 7.61 12.11 -10.61
N THR A 138 6.76 11.91 -11.61
CA THR A 138 7.00 12.31 -13.01
C THR A 138 5.71 12.91 -13.56
N ARG A 139 5.75 13.47 -14.78
CA ARG A 139 4.57 14.03 -15.43
C ARG A 139 3.37 13.07 -15.47
N ASN A 140 3.60 11.77 -15.63
CA ASN A 140 2.55 10.77 -15.87
C ASN A 140 2.48 9.69 -14.78
N TYR A 141 3.19 9.87 -13.66
CA TYR A 141 3.20 8.87 -12.59
C TYR A 141 3.58 9.48 -11.25
N PHE A 142 2.84 9.07 -10.24
CA PHE A 142 3.19 9.28 -8.85
C PHE A 142 2.97 7.98 -8.08
N GLY A 143 4.00 7.49 -7.38
CA GLY A 143 3.92 6.28 -6.59
C GLY A 143 5.28 5.75 -6.14
N PRO A 144 5.33 4.61 -5.42
CA PRO A 144 6.57 4.00 -4.97
C PRO A 144 7.50 3.64 -6.13
N ASP A 145 8.81 3.77 -5.95
CA ASP A 145 9.79 3.40 -6.98
C ASP A 145 9.52 1.98 -7.49
N ARG A 146 9.21 1.88 -8.78
CA ARG A 146 8.86 0.64 -9.47
C ARG A 146 10.01 -0.40 -9.46
N ARG A 147 11.23 0.01 -9.11
CA ARG A 147 12.41 -0.86 -8.98
C ARG A 147 12.47 -1.46 -7.58
N ARG A 148 12.33 -2.79 -7.48
CA ARG A 148 12.56 -3.51 -6.21
C ARG A 148 14.04 -3.76 -5.90
N ASN A 149 14.87 -3.92 -6.94
CA ASN A 149 16.31 -4.06 -6.79
C ASN A 149 17.01 -2.76 -7.20
N THR A 150 17.65 -2.12 -6.22
CA THR A 150 18.53 -0.97 -6.37
C THR A 150 19.93 -1.38 -6.83
N THR A 151 20.05 -2.27 -7.83
CA THR A 151 21.31 -2.32 -8.58
C THR A 151 21.42 -1.00 -9.34
N ALA A 152 22.06 -0.03 -8.69
CA ALA A 152 22.43 1.25 -9.23
C ALA A 152 23.32 0.99 -10.46
N GLY A 153 22.72 0.98 -11.65
CA GLY A 153 23.46 0.64 -12.87
C GLY A 153 22.73 -0.21 -13.91
N TYR A 154 21.40 -0.38 -13.85
CA TYR A 154 20.71 -1.02 -14.98
C TYR A 154 20.84 -0.17 -16.25
N ILE A 155 21.65 -0.63 -17.21
CA ILE A 155 21.86 -0.08 -18.56
C ILE A 155 21.17 -1.03 -19.55
N GLY A 156 19.88 -1.28 -19.36
CA GLY A 156 19.07 -2.05 -20.29
C GLY A 156 18.18 -1.16 -21.17
N PRO A 157 17.56 -1.70 -22.22
CA PRO A 157 16.72 -0.94 -23.16
C PRO A 157 15.49 -0.28 -22.51
N GLU A 158 15.06 -0.77 -21.33
CA GLU A 158 13.98 -0.15 -20.52
C GLU A 158 14.47 1.02 -19.63
N ARG A 159 15.76 1.38 -19.68
CA ARG A 159 16.28 2.57 -19.00
C ARG A 159 15.68 3.79 -19.69
N ARG A 160 14.88 4.55 -18.95
CA ARG A 160 14.33 5.83 -19.45
C ARG A 160 15.48 6.75 -19.88
N HIS A 161 15.58 7.02 -21.17
CA HIS A 161 16.34 8.15 -21.70
C HIS A 161 15.48 9.40 -21.57
N GLY A 162 15.82 10.30 -20.65
CA GLY A 162 15.30 11.67 -20.66
C GLY A 162 14.06 11.97 -19.79
N GLY A 163 14.19 11.86 -18.46
CA GLY A 163 13.24 12.53 -17.56
C GLY A 163 13.86 12.76 -16.19
N GLU A 164 13.92 14.02 -15.76
CA GLU A 164 14.11 14.36 -14.34
C GLU A 164 12.92 13.76 -13.59
N ALA A 165 13.20 12.84 -12.69
CA ALA A 165 12.20 12.24 -11.81
C ALA A 165 12.52 12.68 -10.39
N ASP A 166 11.56 13.31 -9.72
CA ASP A 166 11.75 13.76 -8.35
C ASP A 166 11.65 12.55 -7.43
N ILE A 167 12.74 12.27 -6.72
CA ILE A 167 12.78 11.24 -5.67
C ILE A 167 12.31 11.90 -4.38
N ILE A 168 11.13 11.51 -3.92
CA ILE A 168 10.51 12.05 -2.71
C ILE A 168 10.72 11.06 -1.57
N GLN A 169 11.41 11.52 -0.52
CA GLN A 169 11.45 10.80 0.75
C GLN A 169 10.16 11.10 1.53
N GLN A 170 9.47 10.04 1.93
CA GLN A 170 8.22 10.15 2.68
C GLN A 170 8.48 10.17 4.19
N PRO A 171 7.54 10.70 5.00
CA PRO A 171 7.57 10.52 6.45
C PRO A 171 7.66 9.04 6.82
N SER A 172 8.58 8.72 7.73
CA SER A 172 8.88 7.35 8.13
C SER A 172 7.77 6.80 9.02
N LEU A 173 7.02 5.80 8.52
CA LEU A 173 6.11 5.01 9.37
C LEU A 173 6.85 4.34 10.52
N LEU A 174 8.14 4.01 10.32
CA LEU A 174 8.97 3.47 11.39
C LEU A 174 9.14 4.49 12.53
N ASP A 175 9.30 5.78 12.23
CA ASP A 175 9.44 6.79 13.29
C ASP A 175 8.13 6.96 14.07
N LYS A 176 6.98 6.87 13.39
CA LYS A 176 5.67 6.83 14.04
C LYS A 176 5.50 5.59 14.93
N ALA A 177 5.89 4.43 14.43
CA ALA A 177 5.64 3.13 15.06
C ALA A 177 6.78 2.64 15.97
N ARG A 178 7.84 3.42 16.18
CA ARG A 178 8.92 3.06 17.11
C ARG A 178 8.38 3.04 18.55
N VAL A 179 8.77 2.02 19.29
CA VAL A 179 8.61 1.99 20.75
C VAL A 179 9.61 2.97 21.35
N ASN A 180 9.12 3.95 22.12
CA ASN A 180 10.00 4.79 22.93
C ASN A 180 10.50 3.87 24.06
N THR A 181 11.81 3.61 24.08
CA THR A 181 12.45 2.86 25.18
C THR A 181 12.63 3.78 26.37
#